data_AF-A0A7J2SP39-F1
#
_entry.id   AF-A0A7J2SP39-F1
#
_cell.length_a   1.000
_cell.length_b   1.000
_cell.length_c   1.000
_cell.angle_alpha   90.00
_cell.angle_beta   90.00
_cell.angle_gamma   90.00
#
_symmetry.space_group_name_H-M   'P 1'
#
loop_
_entity.id
_entity.type
_entity.pdbx_description
1 polymer ?
#
loop_
_entity_poly.entity_id
_entity_poly.type
_entity_poly.pdbx_seq_one_letter_code
_entity_poly.pdbx_strand_id
1 'polypeptide(L)'
;MTKTIAHELAKKQREISVAEFFERNKHILGFGNPTRALVTAVKEAVDNSLDACEEAGILPDILVEVRTRGEDGECTVTVEDNGPGIIKKQIPLVFGKLLYGSRFHAIRQSRGQQGIGISAVVLYGQLSTGKHTSVLSKIGENRAANLYELAIDTNKNTPEIVKNEVVTWDKPRGTRFEVTLLGDYK
;
A
#
# COMPACT_ATOMS: atom_id res chain seq x y z
N MET A 1 8.89 -50.25 -2.55
CA MET A 1 9.67 -49.54 -1.52
C MET A 1 8.69 -48.89 -0.54
N THR A 2 8.77 -49.27 0.73
CA THR A 2 7.94 -48.71 1.80
C THR A 2 8.33 -47.24 2.01
N LYS A 3 7.37 -46.32 1.84
CA LYS A 3 7.60 -44.88 2.07
C LYS A 3 7.99 -44.70 3.54
N THR A 4 9.16 -44.09 3.78
CA THR A 4 9.63 -43.83 5.14
C THR A 4 8.86 -42.65 5.76
N ILE A 5 8.83 -42.57 7.09
CA ILE A 5 8.23 -41.44 7.83
C ILE A 5 8.82 -40.10 7.34
N ALA A 6 10.10 -40.07 6.94
CA ALA A 6 10.73 -38.90 6.35
C ALA A 6 10.06 -38.44 5.04
N HIS A 7 9.62 -39.36 4.17
CA HIS A 7 8.87 -39.02 2.95
C HIS A 7 7.47 -38.46 3.26
N GLU A 8 6.86 -38.86 4.37
CA GLU A 8 5.56 -38.32 4.80
C GLU A 8 5.70 -36.96 5.48
N LEU A 9 6.76 -36.75 6.27
CA LEU A 9 7.09 -35.46 6.88
C LEU A 9 7.49 -34.42 5.82
N ALA A 10 8.28 -34.81 4.80
CA ALA A 10 8.67 -33.93 3.71
C ALA A 10 7.45 -33.39 2.93
N LYS A 11 6.40 -34.19 2.75
CA LYS A 11 5.15 -33.76 2.10
C LYS A 11 4.37 -32.69 2.86
N LYS A 12 4.64 -32.52 4.16
CA LYS A 12 4.01 -31.49 5.00
C LYS A 12 4.76 -30.15 4.95
N GLN A 13 5.97 -30.11 4.40
CA GLN A 13 6.70 -28.87 4.23
C GLN A 13 5.97 -27.99 3.20
N ARG A 14 5.73 -26.74 3.57
CA ARG A 14 5.09 -25.74 2.71
C ARG A 14 5.89 -24.44 2.81
N GLU A 15 6.06 -23.79 1.67
CA GLU A 15 6.50 -22.40 1.62
C GLU A 15 5.30 -21.48 1.83
N ILE A 16 5.54 -20.34 2.49
CA ILE A 16 4.55 -19.27 2.64
C ILE A 16 5.07 -18.02 1.94
N SER A 17 4.16 -17.25 1.36
CA SER A 17 4.54 -15.98 0.74
C SER A 17 4.89 -14.93 1.81
N VAL A 18 5.63 -13.88 1.41
CA VAL A 18 5.91 -12.74 2.29
C VAL A 18 4.64 -12.04 2.76
N ALA A 19 3.62 -11.96 1.88
CA ALA A 19 2.34 -11.37 2.22
C ALA A 19 1.60 -12.23 3.26
N GLU A 20 1.63 -13.56 3.11
CA GLU A 20 1.06 -14.50 4.08
C GLU A 20 1.80 -14.44 5.43
N PHE A 21 3.12 -14.29 5.41
CA PHE A 21 3.91 -14.10 6.64
C PHE A 21 3.46 -12.86 7.41
N PHE A 22 3.26 -11.74 6.72
CA PHE A 22 2.82 -10.49 7.34
C PHE A 22 1.35 -10.48 7.74
N GLU A 23 0.48 -11.16 6.98
CA GLU A 23 -0.91 -11.39 7.36
C GLU A 23 -1.00 -12.09 8.73
N ARG A 24 -0.15 -13.10 8.96
CA ARG A 24 -0.05 -13.82 10.23
C ARG A 24 0.67 -13.01 11.33
N ASN A 25 1.47 -12.01 10.97
CA ASN A 25 2.35 -11.26 11.89
C ASN A 25 2.20 -9.73 11.77
N LYS A 26 0.95 -9.23 11.82
CA LYS A 26 0.62 -7.80 11.65
C LYS A 26 1.43 -6.83 12.55
N HIS A 27 1.80 -7.28 13.74
CA HIS A 27 2.58 -6.48 14.71
C HIS A 27 3.99 -6.13 14.21
N ILE A 28 4.60 -6.98 13.36
CA ILE A 28 5.93 -6.72 12.77
C ILE A 28 5.89 -5.50 11.85
N LEU A 29 4.75 -5.27 11.19
CA LEU A 29 4.49 -4.13 10.31
C LEU A 29 4.08 -2.85 11.05
N GLY A 30 4.04 -2.86 12.39
CA GLY A 30 3.58 -1.72 13.18
C GLY A 30 2.06 -1.67 13.41
N PHE A 31 1.29 -2.62 12.86
CA PHE A 31 -0.17 -2.70 13.01
C PHE A 31 -0.61 -3.54 14.23
N GLY A 32 0.09 -3.39 15.36
CA GLY A 32 -0.18 -4.16 16.58
C GLY A 32 -1.44 -3.73 17.35
N ASN A 33 -1.89 -2.48 17.18
CA ASN A 33 -3.13 -1.97 17.77
C ASN A 33 -3.76 -0.88 16.87
N PRO A 34 -5.07 -0.58 17.01
CA PRO A 34 -5.78 0.35 16.12
C PRO A 34 -5.24 1.79 16.14
N THR A 35 -4.84 2.32 17.29
CA THR A 35 -4.27 3.68 17.39
C THR A 35 -2.96 3.78 16.60
N ARG A 36 -2.05 2.83 16.79
CA ARG A 36 -0.77 2.77 16.08
C ARG A 36 -0.97 2.46 14.59
N ALA A 37 -1.97 1.66 14.23
CA ALA A 37 -2.31 1.36 12.85
C ALA A 37 -2.65 2.63 12.07
N LEU A 38 -3.48 3.51 12.64
CA LEU A 38 -3.86 4.78 12.00
C LEU A 38 -2.66 5.70 11.81
N VAL A 39 -1.84 5.88 12.86
CA VAL A 39 -0.62 6.71 12.78
C VAL A 39 0.37 6.14 11.75
N THR A 40 0.55 4.82 11.73
CA THR A 40 1.44 4.15 10.77
C THR A 40 0.94 4.35 9.35
N ALA A 41 -0.36 4.20 9.10
CA ALA A 41 -0.95 4.40 7.78
C ALA A 41 -0.74 5.81 7.24
N VAL A 42 -1.01 6.83 8.07
CA VAL A 42 -0.78 8.23 7.70
C VAL A 42 0.71 8.48 7.45
N LYS A 43 1.58 8.05 8.37
CA LYS A 43 3.04 8.22 8.25
C LYS A 43 3.56 7.63 6.94
N GLU A 44 3.26 6.37 6.65
CA GLU A 44 3.81 5.68 5.47
C GLU A 44 3.29 6.31 4.16
N ALA A 45 2.03 6.75 4.11
CA ALA A 45 1.47 7.42 2.94
C ALA A 45 2.08 8.83 2.73
N VAL A 46 2.28 9.58 3.81
CA VAL A 46 2.93 10.91 3.77
C VAL A 46 4.41 10.79 3.41
N ASP A 47 5.14 9.83 3.99
CA ASP A 47 6.56 9.59 3.67
C ASP A 47 6.74 9.25 2.19
N ASN A 48 5.88 8.39 1.63
CA ASN A 48 5.89 8.09 0.19
C ASN A 48 5.66 9.34 -0.67
N SER A 49 4.71 10.19 -0.26
CA SER A 49 4.37 11.44 -0.95
C SER A 49 5.54 12.44 -0.92
N LEU A 50 6.15 12.63 0.25
CA LEU A 50 7.30 13.51 0.44
C LEU A 50 8.49 13.03 -0.39
N ASP A 51 8.81 11.74 -0.32
CA ASP A 51 9.95 11.19 -1.04
C ASP A 51 9.71 11.28 -2.57
N ALA A 52 8.48 11.11 -3.06
CA ALA A 52 8.15 11.28 -4.47
C ALA A 52 8.32 12.73 -4.96
N CYS A 53 7.92 13.71 -4.15
CA CYS A 53 8.13 15.13 -4.46
C CYS A 53 9.62 15.49 -4.43
N GLU A 54 10.36 15.01 -3.42
CA GLU A 54 11.79 15.23 -3.26
C GLU A 54 12.61 14.64 -4.42
N GLU A 55 12.31 13.40 -4.84
CA GLU A 55 12.95 12.75 -5.99
C GLU A 55 12.75 13.53 -7.30
N ALA A 56 11.62 14.22 -7.44
CA ALA A 56 11.26 14.98 -8.64
C ALA A 56 11.59 16.48 -8.55
N GLY A 57 12.18 16.96 -7.44
CA GLY A 57 12.49 18.39 -7.25
C GLY A 57 11.25 19.27 -7.17
N ILE A 58 10.14 18.75 -6.64
CA ILE A 58 8.85 19.42 -6.54
C ILE A 58 8.66 19.88 -5.10
N LEU A 59 8.25 21.14 -4.89
CA LEU A 59 7.85 21.58 -3.56
C LEU A 59 6.55 20.85 -3.16
N PRO A 60 6.55 20.04 -2.08
CA PRO A 60 5.44 19.19 -1.74
C PRO A 60 4.24 20.02 -1.27
N ASP A 61 3.09 19.76 -1.88
CA ASP A 61 1.76 20.13 -1.41
C ASP A 61 1.00 18.82 -1.20
N ILE A 62 0.72 18.50 0.07
CA ILE A 62 0.17 17.21 0.48
C ILE A 62 -1.10 17.45 1.29
N LEU A 63 -2.22 16.93 0.80
CA LEU A 63 -3.48 16.85 1.52
C LEU A 63 -3.52 15.53 2.29
N VAL A 64 -3.84 15.62 3.59
CA VAL A 64 -4.12 14.46 4.44
C VAL A 64 -5.52 14.60 5.02
N GLU A 65 -6.37 13.61 4.79
CA GLU A 65 -7.73 13.56 5.29
C GLU A 65 -7.94 12.23 6.03
N VAL A 66 -8.48 12.29 7.25
CA VAL A 66 -8.90 11.12 8.02
C VAL A 66 -10.38 11.28 8.33
N ARG A 67 -11.22 10.41 7.76
CA ARG A 67 -12.66 10.37 8.00
C ARG A 67 -13.02 9.15 8.82
N THR A 68 -13.74 9.37 9.92
CA THR A 68 -14.35 8.28 10.70
C THR A 68 -15.72 7.95 10.14
N ARG A 69 -16.06 6.66 10.04
CA ARG A 69 -17.42 6.21 9.69
C ARG A 69 -18.03 5.52 10.91
N GLY A 70 -18.93 6.22 11.61
CA GLY A 70 -19.70 5.66 12.71
C GLY A 70 -18.88 5.24 13.93
N GLU A 71 -19.45 4.34 14.75
CA GLU A 71 -18.85 3.85 16.00
C GLU A 71 -17.97 2.59 15.82
N ASP A 72 -17.92 2.02 14.62
CA ASP A 72 -17.28 0.71 14.35
C ASP A 72 -15.74 0.77 14.27
N GLY A 73 -15.14 1.94 14.54
CA GLY A 73 -13.69 2.13 14.48
C GLY A 73 -13.11 2.13 13.07
N GLU A 74 -13.95 2.21 12.03
CA GLU A 74 -13.48 2.35 10.66
C GLU A 74 -13.04 3.79 10.35
N CYS A 75 -11.80 3.92 9.90
CA CYS A 75 -11.20 5.16 9.43
C CYS A 75 -10.87 5.05 7.95
N THR A 76 -11.27 6.06 7.16
CA THR A 76 -10.78 6.25 5.79
C THR A 76 -9.65 7.26 5.82
N VAL A 77 -8.45 6.82 5.46
CA VAL A 77 -7.27 7.67 5.32
C VAL A 77 -7.08 7.98 3.84
N THR A 78 -7.02 9.26 3.52
CA THR A 78 -6.72 9.74 2.18
C THR A 78 -5.48 10.62 2.23
N VAL A 79 -4.49 10.33 1.40
CA VAL A 79 -3.30 11.18 1.19
C VAL A 79 -3.19 11.49 -0.29
N GLU A 80 -3.06 12.77 -0.60
CA GLU A 80 -2.92 13.26 -1.97
C GLU A 80 -1.75 14.22 -2.10
N ASP A 81 -0.89 13.98 -3.08
CA ASP A 81 0.30 14.79 -3.36
C ASP A 81 0.25 15.47 -4.73
N ASN A 82 1.10 16.49 -4.90
CA ASN A 82 1.37 17.17 -6.18
C ASN A 82 2.65 16.64 -6.88
N GLY A 83 3.09 15.43 -6.52
CA GLY A 83 4.30 14.79 -7.00
C GLY A 83 4.25 14.42 -8.48
N PRO A 84 5.23 13.65 -8.98
CA PRO A 84 5.33 13.31 -10.40
C PRO A 84 4.20 12.40 -10.90
N GLY A 85 3.42 11.80 -10.00
CA GLY A 85 2.52 10.70 -10.30
C GLY A 85 3.27 9.39 -10.57
N ILE A 86 2.51 8.33 -10.83
CA ILE A 86 3.01 6.97 -11.01
C ILE A 86 2.56 6.47 -12.38
N ILE A 87 3.50 5.88 -13.11
CA ILE A 87 3.21 5.27 -14.42
C ILE A 87 2.15 4.18 -14.24
N LYS A 88 1.12 4.19 -15.09
CA LYS A 88 -0.04 3.27 -15.06
C LYS A 88 0.33 1.81 -14.70
N LYS A 89 1.34 1.25 -15.36
CA LYS A 89 1.77 -0.15 -15.17
C LYS A 89 2.41 -0.43 -13.80
N GLN A 90 2.92 0.61 -13.13
CA GLN A 90 3.59 0.52 -11.84
C GLN A 90 2.63 0.67 -10.66
N ILE A 91 1.47 1.31 -10.85
CA ILE A 91 0.50 1.56 -9.76
C ILE A 91 0.15 0.27 -9.01
N PRO A 92 -0.29 -0.82 -9.66
CA PRO A 92 -0.64 -2.04 -8.91
C PRO A 92 0.54 -2.63 -8.15
N LEU A 93 1.75 -2.57 -8.72
CA LEU A 93 2.94 -3.16 -8.12
C LEU A 93 3.41 -2.37 -6.89
N VAL A 94 3.37 -1.04 -6.94
CA VAL A 94 3.78 -0.19 -5.81
C VAL A 94 2.89 -0.40 -4.59
N PHE A 95 1.57 -0.52 -4.79
CA PHE A 95 0.62 -0.61 -3.68
C PHE A 95 0.24 -2.04 -3.31
N GLY A 96 0.33 -3.00 -4.24
CA GLY A 96 -0.15 -4.36 -4.03
C GLY A 96 0.91 -5.46 -4.06
N LYS A 97 2.20 -5.12 -4.02
CA LYS A 97 3.29 -6.10 -3.90
C LYS A 97 4.25 -5.71 -2.78
N LEU A 98 4.34 -6.55 -1.75
CA LEU A 98 5.29 -6.37 -0.66
C LEU A 98 6.71 -6.65 -1.14
N LEU A 99 7.67 -5.91 -0.57
CA LEU A 99 9.08 -5.92 -0.97
C LEU A 99 9.29 -5.51 -2.44
N TYR A 100 8.47 -4.56 -2.91
CA TYR A 100 8.57 -4.00 -4.25
C TYR A 100 8.79 -2.48 -4.18
N GLY A 101 9.77 -1.98 -4.94
CA GLY A 101 10.13 -0.57 -4.89
C GLY A 101 11.43 -0.28 -5.61
N SER A 102 11.62 0.98 -5.99
CA SER A 102 12.84 1.46 -6.66
C SER A 102 14.03 1.65 -5.71
N ARG A 103 13.79 1.57 -4.39
CA ARG A 103 14.73 2.03 -3.35
C ARG A 103 15.63 0.94 -2.75
N PHE A 104 15.48 -0.32 -3.15
CA PHE A 104 16.27 -1.44 -2.62
C PHE A 104 17.77 -1.39 -2.94
N HIS A 105 18.14 -0.70 -4.02
CA HIS A 105 19.53 -0.66 -4.52
C HIS A 105 20.07 0.77 -4.59
N ALA A 106 19.29 1.77 -4.15
CA ALA A 106 19.70 3.17 -4.18
C ALA A 106 20.42 3.53 -2.88
N ILE A 107 21.68 3.97 -2.97
CA ILE A 107 22.42 4.55 -1.84
C ILE A 107 22.01 6.02 -1.73
N ARG A 108 20.79 6.27 -1.24
CA ARG A 108 20.27 7.62 -0.96
C ARG A 108 19.50 7.59 0.35
N GLN A 109 19.63 8.66 1.14
CA GLN A 109 18.81 8.82 2.34
C GLN A 109 17.38 9.12 1.90
N SER A 110 16.44 8.27 2.27
CA SER A 110 14.99 8.43 2.05
C SER A 110 14.23 7.99 3.30
N ARG A 111 12.97 8.44 3.45
CA ARG A 111 12.13 8.08 4.60
C ARG A 111 11.66 6.63 4.53
N GLY A 112 11.41 6.12 3.31
CA GLY A 112 11.18 4.70 3.05
C GLY A 112 12.40 3.97 2.50
N GLN A 113 12.86 2.91 3.16
CA GLN A 113 13.98 2.06 2.69
C GLN A 113 13.61 0.60 2.37
N GLN A 114 12.57 0.06 3.02
CA GLN A 114 12.32 -1.40 3.00
C GLN A 114 11.38 -1.86 1.88
N GLY A 115 10.67 -0.95 1.19
CA GLY A 115 9.68 -1.31 0.17
C GLY A 115 8.49 -2.13 0.71
N ILE A 116 8.15 -1.91 1.97
CA ILE A 116 7.07 -2.59 2.70
C ILE A 116 5.95 -1.60 3.07
N GLY A 117 6.31 -0.33 3.34
CA GLY A 117 5.47 0.66 4.01
C GLY A 117 4.05 0.75 3.48
N ILE A 118 3.88 1.27 2.27
CA ILE A 118 2.54 1.53 1.73
C ILE A 118 1.75 0.24 1.43
N SER A 119 2.40 -0.82 0.95
CA SER A 119 1.74 -2.10 0.68
C SER A 119 1.31 -2.81 1.96
N ALA A 120 2.01 -2.58 3.08
CA ALA A 120 1.59 -3.05 4.40
C ALA A 120 0.33 -2.31 4.90
N VAL A 121 0.19 -1.03 4.58
CA VAL A 121 -1.05 -0.27 4.84
C VAL A 121 -2.21 -0.87 4.04
N VAL A 122 -2.01 -1.16 2.75
CA VAL A 122 -3.02 -1.81 1.90
C VAL A 122 -3.41 -3.17 2.46
N LEU A 123 -2.43 -4.00 2.82
CA LEU A 123 -2.68 -5.31 3.42
C LEU A 123 -3.47 -5.19 4.72
N TYR A 124 -3.09 -4.25 5.59
CA TYR A 124 -3.81 -4.05 6.85
C TYR A 124 -5.25 -3.58 6.63
N GLY A 125 -5.47 -2.62 5.74
CA GLY A 125 -6.81 -2.14 5.38
C GLY A 125 -7.70 -3.27 4.86
N GLN A 126 -7.18 -4.08 3.94
CA GLN A 126 -7.85 -5.28 3.42
C GLN A 126 -8.17 -6.28 4.53
N LEU A 127 -7.20 -6.62 5.39
CA LEU A 127 -7.41 -7.62 6.45
C LEU A 127 -8.30 -7.15 7.59
N SER A 128 -8.45 -5.84 7.77
CA SER A 128 -9.23 -5.26 8.86
C SER A 128 -10.66 -4.91 8.46
N THR A 129 -10.88 -4.48 7.21
CA THR A 129 -12.20 -4.01 6.75
C THR A 129 -12.74 -4.78 5.54
N GLY A 130 -11.91 -5.58 4.87
CA GLY A 130 -12.27 -6.27 3.61
C GLY A 130 -12.43 -5.34 2.41
N LYS A 131 -12.15 -4.03 2.56
CA LYS A 131 -12.33 -3.04 1.49
C LYS A 131 -11.08 -2.91 0.63
N HIS A 132 -11.31 -2.64 -0.65
CA HIS A 132 -10.26 -2.37 -1.61
C HIS A 132 -9.66 -0.98 -1.39
N THR A 133 -8.36 -0.85 -1.65
CA THR A 133 -7.67 0.45 -1.66
C THR A 133 -7.88 1.12 -3.00
N SER A 134 -8.15 2.43 -2.99
CA SER A 134 -8.29 3.25 -4.19
C SER A 134 -7.04 4.09 -4.42
N VAL A 135 -6.51 4.07 -5.65
CA VAL A 135 -5.35 4.85 -6.06
C VAL A 135 -5.66 5.57 -7.36
N LEU A 136 -5.58 6.90 -7.35
CA LEU A 136 -5.68 7.74 -8.53
C LEU A 136 -4.33 8.39 -8.79
N SER A 137 -3.82 8.31 -10.02
CA SER A 137 -2.54 8.95 -10.35
C SER A 137 -2.52 9.55 -11.75
N LYS A 138 -1.88 10.71 -11.88
CA LYS A 138 -1.72 11.47 -13.12
C LYS A 138 -0.27 11.95 -13.26
N ILE A 139 0.32 11.70 -14.43
CA ILE A 139 1.74 11.91 -14.70
C ILE A 139 2.05 13.22 -15.44
N GLY A 140 1.07 14.08 -15.65
CA GLY A 140 1.24 15.35 -16.36
C GLY A 140 -0.08 15.95 -16.84
N GLU A 141 -0.07 17.25 -17.08
CA GLU A 141 -1.27 18.08 -17.28
C GLU A 141 -2.14 17.60 -18.45
N ASN A 142 -1.48 17.27 -19.56
CA ASN A 142 -2.10 16.78 -20.80
C ASN A 142 -2.29 15.26 -20.85
N ARG A 143 -2.26 14.58 -19.69
CA ARG A 143 -2.45 13.13 -19.58
C ARG A 143 -3.69 12.85 -18.75
N ALA A 144 -4.46 11.83 -19.12
CA ALA A 144 -5.55 11.37 -18.29
C ALA A 144 -5.03 10.70 -17.00
N ALA A 145 -5.82 10.78 -15.93
CA ALA A 145 -5.52 10.11 -14.68
C ALA A 145 -5.96 8.65 -14.74
N ASN A 146 -5.27 7.76 -14.02
CA ASN A 146 -5.64 6.36 -13.92
C ASN A 146 -6.10 6.07 -12.50
N LEU A 147 -7.35 5.62 -12.38
CA LEU A 147 -7.96 5.17 -11.13
C LEU A 147 -7.84 3.64 -11.06
N TYR A 148 -7.35 3.14 -9.95
CA TYR A 148 -7.29 1.73 -9.64
C TYR A 148 -7.95 1.45 -8.29
N GLU A 149 -8.72 0.36 -8.23
CA GLU A 149 -9.09 -0.28 -6.97
C GLU A 149 -8.35 -1.61 -6.89
N LEU A 150 -7.67 -1.85 -5.77
CA LEU A 150 -6.75 -2.96 -5.61
C LEU A 150 -6.79 -3.61 -4.23
N ALA A 151 -6.44 -4.90 -4.23
CA ALA A 151 -6.16 -5.75 -3.09
C ALA A 151 -4.82 -6.50 -3.31
N ILE A 152 -4.42 -7.31 -2.33
CA ILE A 152 -3.24 -8.14 -2.35
C ILE A 152 -3.66 -9.61 -2.23
N ASP A 153 -3.26 -10.43 -3.21
CA ASP A 153 -3.28 -11.89 -3.08
C ASP A 153 -2.16 -12.30 -2.13
N THR A 154 -2.51 -12.65 -0.89
CA THR A 154 -1.53 -12.98 0.16
C THR A 154 -0.82 -14.30 -0.09
N ASN A 155 -1.37 -15.21 -0.90
CA ASN A 155 -0.71 -16.48 -1.23
C ASN A 155 0.40 -16.27 -2.25
N LYS A 156 0.24 -15.32 -3.16
CA LYS A 156 1.20 -15.08 -4.27
C LYS A 156 2.04 -13.83 -4.09
N ASN A 157 1.71 -12.95 -3.14
CA ASN A 157 2.29 -11.62 -3.01
C ASN A 157 2.21 -10.84 -4.34
N THR A 158 1.00 -10.76 -4.89
CA THR A 158 0.73 -10.06 -6.15
C THR A 158 -0.49 -9.15 -6.01
N PRO A 159 -0.53 -8.02 -6.73
CA PRO A 159 -1.70 -7.16 -6.72
C PRO A 159 -2.87 -7.85 -7.41
N GLU A 160 -4.05 -7.71 -6.81
CA GLU A 160 -5.33 -8.04 -7.41
C GLU A 160 -6.02 -6.73 -7.82
N ILE A 161 -6.31 -6.58 -9.11
CA ILE A 161 -6.94 -5.38 -9.66
C ILE A 161 -8.44 -5.63 -9.76
N VAL A 162 -9.20 -4.92 -8.93
CA VAL A 162 -10.67 -5.00 -8.89
C VAL A 162 -11.26 -4.06 -9.93
N LYS A 163 -10.65 -2.88 -10.08
CA LYS A 163 -11.11 -1.84 -11.00
C LYS A 163 -9.93 -1.09 -11.63
N ASN A 164 -10.07 -0.72 -12.90
CA ASN A 164 -9.12 0.12 -13.63
C ASN A 164 -9.87 1.03 -14.61
N GLU A 165 -9.83 2.32 -14.35
CA GLU A 165 -10.50 3.33 -15.19
C GLU A 165 -9.55 4.48 -15.52
N VAL A 166 -9.79 5.08 -16.69
CA VAL A 166 -9.16 6.34 -17.08
C VAL A 166 -10.16 7.45 -16.77
N VAL A 167 -9.77 8.40 -15.93
CA VAL A 167 -10.65 9.47 -15.44
C VAL A 167 -10.01 10.84 -15.66
N THR A 168 -10.85 11.87 -15.73
CA THR A 168 -10.41 13.26 -15.69
C THR A 168 -10.09 13.66 -14.26
N TRP A 169 -8.98 14.38 -14.08
CA TRP A 169 -8.59 14.93 -12.79
C TRP A 169 -8.01 16.32 -13.03
N ASP A 170 -8.55 17.32 -12.34
CA ASP A 170 -8.26 18.74 -12.57
C ASP A 170 -6.83 19.12 -12.17
N LYS A 171 -6.17 18.32 -11.32
CA LYS A 171 -4.78 18.56 -10.95
C LYS A 171 -3.83 18.29 -12.11
N PRO A 172 -2.72 19.03 -12.27
CA PRO A 172 -1.79 18.82 -13.36
C PRO A 172 -1.08 17.46 -13.24
N ARG A 173 -0.76 17.01 -12.03
CA ARG A 173 -0.11 15.74 -11.72
C ARG A 173 -0.28 15.42 -10.24
N GLY A 174 0.07 14.20 -9.87
CA GLY A 174 0.09 13.77 -8.47
C GLY A 174 -0.40 12.34 -8.30
N THR A 175 -0.49 11.92 -7.04
CA THR A 175 -1.10 10.67 -6.63
C THR A 175 -2.06 10.91 -5.47
N ARG A 176 -3.24 10.30 -5.52
CA ARG A 176 -4.20 10.22 -4.41
C ARG A 176 -4.33 8.75 -4.02
N PHE A 177 -4.02 8.46 -2.77
CA PHE A 177 -4.13 7.16 -2.14
C PHE A 177 -5.24 7.21 -1.09
N GLU A 178 -6.19 6.30 -1.16
CA GLU A 178 -7.30 6.19 -0.20
C GLU A 178 -7.43 4.73 0.27
N VAL A 179 -7.43 4.54 1.59
CA VAL A 179 -7.54 3.24 2.24
C VAL A 179 -8.51 3.32 3.41
N THR A 180 -9.34 2.29 3.56
CA THR A 180 -10.17 2.11 4.77
C THR A 180 -9.53 1.05 5.66
N LEU A 181 -9.38 1.37 6.94
CA LEU A 181 -8.77 0.50 7.94
C LEU A 181 -9.47 0.64 9.29
N LEU A 182 -9.29 -0.36 10.17
CA LEU A 182 -9.67 -0.21 11.58
C LEU A 182 -8.63 0.64 12.31
N GLY A 183 -9.07 1.74 12.90
CA GLY A 183 -8.22 2.71 13.56
C GLY A 183 -8.95 3.39 14.71
N ASP A 184 -8.18 3.88 15.69
CA ASP A 184 -8.73 4.66 16.79
C ASP A 184 -8.39 6.14 16.58
N TYR A 185 -9.43 6.94 16.32
CA TYR A 185 -9.38 8.39 16.11
C TYR A 185 -10.25 9.06 17.18
N LYS A 186 -9.81 8.95 18.44
CA LYS A 186 -10.41 9.59 19.61
C LYS A 186 -9.38 10.37 20.40
#